data_AF-A0A928VL83-F1
#
_entry.id   AF-A0A928VL83-F1
#
_cell.length_a   1.000
_cell.length_b   1.000
_cell.length_c   1.000
_cell.angle_alpha   90.00
_cell.angle_beta   90.00
_cell.angle_gamma   90.00
#
_symmetry.space_group_name_H-M   'P 1'
#
loop_
_entity.id
_entity.type
_entity.pdbx_description
1 polymer ?
#
loop_
_entity_poly.entity_id
_entity_poly.type
_entity_poly.pdbx_seq_one_letter_code
_entity_poly.pdbx_strand_id
1 'polypeptide(L)'
;MQVLRFFSISLFVAIAFGLTSSVQTQTQAANPCNFTQRSDLKLKRSERYGMFGDDEFDTVVCGYLVTRETKIWDETVNVAYLRITKFAQLGFQQAIAQNIQQGNSVNVLRQGKYEFNLGCFDGTRITGKQYEPEQPYLTTAVQSKILSSSKTQPIALLLSFGKHLGSDCECCNLAHRIRIY
;
A
#
# COMPACT_ATOMS: atom_id res chain seq x y z
N MET A 1 85.24 -1.88 -17.11
CA MET A 1 84.70 -0.80 -16.24
C MET A 1 83.55 -1.40 -15.47
N GLN A 2 83.74 -1.73 -14.19
CA GLN A 2 83.55 -0.83 -13.04
C GLN A 2 82.09 -0.38 -12.87
N VAL A 3 81.44 -0.38 -11.72
CA VAL A 3 81.43 -1.09 -10.41
C VAL A 3 80.04 -0.69 -9.83
N LEU A 4 79.62 -1.39 -8.76
CA LEU A 4 78.85 -0.88 -7.63
C LEU A 4 77.31 -0.97 -7.70
N ARG A 5 76.86 -2.05 -7.06
CA ARG A 5 75.64 -2.17 -6.26
C ARG A 5 75.48 -0.98 -5.31
N PHE A 6 74.25 -0.51 -5.13
CA PHE A 6 73.78 -0.03 -3.83
C PHE A 6 72.37 -0.58 -3.57
N PHE A 7 72.30 -1.35 -2.48
CA PHE A 7 71.07 -1.67 -1.77
C PHE A 7 70.51 -0.39 -1.15
N SER A 8 69.20 -0.19 -1.22
CA SER A 8 68.50 0.56 -0.18
C SER A 8 67.26 -0.21 0.23
N ILE A 9 67.35 -0.74 1.45
CA ILE A 9 66.28 -1.34 2.22
C ILE A 9 65.66 -0.19 3.02
N SER A 10 64.36 0.01 2.92
CA SER A 10 63.56 0.76 3.89
C SER A 10 62.22 0.05 3.95
N LEU A 11 62.13 -0.92 4.86
CA LEU A 11 61.64 -0.79 6.24
C LEU A 11 60.12 -0.54 6.29
N PHE A 12 59.45 -1.59 6.73
CA PHE A 12 58.02 -1.72 6.98
C PHE A 12 57.49 -0.66 7.95
N VAL A 13 56.32 -0.11 7.65
CA VAL A 13 55.32 0.16 8.69
C VAL A 13 54.01 -0.49 8.22
N ALA A 14 53.77 -1.69 8.73
CA ALA A 14 52.47 -2.33 8.69
C ALA A 14 51.57 -1.61 9.71
N ILE A 15 50.59 -0.85 9.25
CA ILE A 15 49.49 -0.41 10.10
C ILE A 15 48.37 -1.44 9.96
N ALA A 16 48.45 -2.46 10.82
CA ALA A 16 47.33 -3.34 11.10
C ALA A 16 46.43 -2.64 12.13
N PHE A 17 45.43 -1.88 11.68
CA PHE A 17 44.25 -1.61 12.50
C PHE A 17 43.18 -2.64 12.16
N GLY A 18 43.29 -3.78 12.84
CA GLY A 18 42.14 -4.62 13.13
C GLY A 18 41.24 -3.87 14.11
N LEU A 19 40.09 -3.40 13.61
CA LEU A 19 38.88 -3.22 14.40
C LEU A 19 37.78 -4.02 13.70
N THR A 20 37.83 -5.33 13.93
CA THR A 20 36.70 -6.23 13.76
C THR A 20 35.70 -5.97 14.89
N SER A 21 34.67 -5.20 14.60
CA SER A 21 33.40 -5.09 15.34
C SER A 21 32.45 -4.29 14.43
N SER A 22 31.32 -4.78 13.95
CA SER A 22 30.35 -5.65 14.60
C SER A 22 29.60 -6.52 13.60
N VAL A 23 29.33 -7.74 14.06
CA VAL A 23 28.26 -8.67 13.66
C VAL A 23 27.13 -8.00 12.88
N GLN A 24 26.89 -8.51 11.66
CA GLN A 24 25.63 -8.33 10.96
C GLN A 24 24.49 -8.88 11.82
N THR A 25 23.59 -8.01 12.24
CA THR A 25 22.18 -8.36 12.37
C THR A 25 21.39 -7.08 12.19
N GLN A 26 21.16 -6.67 10.93
CA GLN A 26 19.88 -6.02 10.65
C GLN A 26 18.84 -7.09 10.92
N THR A 27 18.33 -7.07 12.14
CA THR A 27 17.13 -7.79 12.54
C THR A 27 16.09 -7.46 11.47
N GLN A 28 15.77 -8.48 10.68
CA GLN A 28 14.75 -8.54 9.65
C GLN A 28 13.66 -7.47 9.89
N ALA A 29 13.57 -6.45 9.04
CA ALA A 29 12.35 -5.65 8.99
C ALA A 29 11.23 -6.61 8.56
N ALA A 30 10.55 -7.18 9.54
CA ALA A 30 9.48 -8.12 9.32
C ALA A 30 8.41 -7.45 8.45
N ASN A 31 7.94 -8.25 7.49
CA ASN A 31 7.34 -7.88 6.22
C ASN A 31 6.19 -6.86 6.37
N PRO A 32 6.22 -5.75 5.60
CA PRO A 32 5.36 -4.58 5.80
C PRO A 32 3.86 -4.81 5.58
N CYS A 33 3.44 -6.02 5.18
CA CYS A 33 2.10 -6.53 5.45
C CYS A 33 2.08 -8.03 5.74
N ASN A 34 2.60 -8.38 6.92
CA ASN A 34 2.31 -9.64 7.56
C ASN A 34 0.85 -9.65 8.06
N PHE A 35 -0.04 -10.38 7.37
CA PHE A 35 -1.42 -10.56 7.79
C PHE A 35 -1.53 -11.64 8.86
N THR A 36 -0.80 -11.48 9.97
CA THR A 36 -0.96 -12.38 11.11
C THR A 36 -2.42 -12.36 11.53
N GLN A 37 -2.96 -13.54 11.79
CA GLN A 37 -4.39 -13.71 12.05
C GLN A 37 -4.76 -12.97 13.34
N ARG A 38 -5.57 -11.91 13.21
CA ARG A 38 -6.03 -11.09 14.33
C ARG A 38 -7.36 -11.63 14.84
N SER A 39 -7.32 -12.31 15.99
CA SER A 39 -8.51 -12.89 16.63
C SER A 39 -9.46 -11.83 17.18
N ASP A 40 -8.98 -10.60 17.39
CA ASP A 40 -9.76 -9.46 17.85
C ASP A 40 -10.59 -8.80 16.73
N LEU A 41 -10.24 -9.03 15.46
CA LEU A 41 -10.98 -8.52 14.31
C LEU A 41 -12.09 -9.50 13.91
N LYS A 42 -13.34 -9.17 14.26
CA LYS A 42 -14.53 -9.83 13.70
C LYS A 42 -14.76 -9.36 12.26
N LEU A 43 -14.11 -10.01 11.31
CA LEU A 43 -14.30 -9.75 9.88
C LEU A 43 -15.69 -10.22 9.44
N LYS A 44 -16.46 -9.35 8.76
CA LYS A 44 -17.63 -9.79 7.99
C LYS A 44 -17.17 -10.76 6.91
N ARG A 45 -17.60 -12.02 6.99
CA ARG A 45 -17.28 -13.05 6.00
C ARG A 45 -18.51 -13.27 5.13
N SER A 46 -18.29 -13.24 3.83
CA SER A 46 -19.26 -13.75 2.86
C SER A 46 -18.60 -14.84 2.02
N GLU A 47 -19.43 -15.73 1.47
CA GLU A 47 -19.03 -16.70 0.45
C GLU A 47 -18.74 -16.02 -0.90
N ARG A 48 -19.14 -14.76 -1.08
CA ARG A 48 -18.96 -14.00 -2.32
C ARG A 48 -18.28 -12.65 -2.04
N TYR A 49 -17.47 -12.21 -3.00
CA TYR A 49 -16.91 -10.85 -3.00
C TYR A 49 -17.79 -9.99 -3.91
N GLY A 50 -18.90 -9.52 -3.35
CA GLY A 50 -19.86 -8.67 -4.06
C GLY A 50 -19.33 -7.26 -4.32
N MET A 51 -18.47 -7.12 -5.34
CA MET A 51 -17.79 -5.87 -5.69
C MET A 51 -18.72 -4.77 -6.22
N PHE A 52 -19.97 -5.11 -6.52
CA PHE A 52 -21.02 -4.19 -7.00
C PHE A 52 -22.06 -3.91 -5.91
N GLY A 53 -21.74 -4.13 -4.64
CA GLY A 53 -22.70 -3.92 -3.57
C GLY A 53 -23.85 -4.93 -3.57
N ASP A 54 -23.64 -6.11 -4.14
CA ASP A 54 -24.51 -7.27 -3.96
C ASP A 54 -24.19 -8.02 -2.65
N ASP A 55 -23.15 -7.62 -1.92
CA ASP A 55 -22.71 -8.28 -0.70
C ASP A 55 -22.03 -7.34 0.32
N GLU A 56 -21.87 -7.81 1.55
CA GLU A 56 -21.11 -7.14 2.61
C GLU A 56 -19.98 -8.04 3.12
N PHE A 57 -18.75 -7.56 3.01
CA PHE A 57 -17.60 -8.32 3.47
C PHE A 57 -16.45 -7.42 3.89
N ASP A 58 -15.54 -8.01 4.68
CA ASP A 58 -14.31 -7.41 5.12
C ASP A 58 -13.12 -8.15 4.48
N THR A 59 -12.18 -7.40 3.92
CA THR A 59 -10.93 -7.95 3.38
C THR A 59 -9.73 -7.11 3.80
N VAL A 60 -8.56 -7.74 3.77
CA VAL A 60 -7.33 -7.12 4.22
C VAL A 60 -6.37 -7.04 3.05
N VAL A 61 -5.80 -5.85 2.86
CA VAL A 61 -4.83 -5.59 1.81
C VAL A 61 -3.60 -4.90 2.36
N CYS A 62 -2.53 -5.01 1.61
CA CYS A 62 -1.33 -4.23 1.77
C CYS A 62 -1.23 -3.22 0.66
N GLY A 63 -0.96 -1.97 0.95
CA GLY A 63 -0.75 -0.99 -0.10
C GLY A 63 -0.12 0.30 0.38
N TYR A 64 0.09 1.20 -0.58
CA TYR A 64 0.58 2.54 -0.31
C TYR A 64 -0.17 3.55 -1.18
N LEU A 65 -0.20 4.80 -0.71
CA LEU A 65 -0.86 5.89 -1.40
C LEU A 65 -0.15 6.23 -2.70
N VAL A 66 -0.94 6.44 -3.74
CA VAL A 66 -0.53 7.10 -4.99
C VAL A 66 -1.58 8.14 -5.33
N THR A 67 -1.17 9.36 -5.63
CA THR A 67 -2.07 10.42 -6.13
C THR A 67 -1.89 10.60 -7.63
N ARG A 68 -2.97 10.95 -8.33
CA ARG A 68 -2.93 11.23 -9.77
C ARG A 68 -3.85 12.37 -10.13
N GLU A 69 -3.35 13.27 -10.97
CA GLU A 69 -4.19 14.21 -11.69
C GLU A 69 -5.01 13.45 -12.74
N THR A 70 -6.31 13.69 -12.74
CA THR A 70 -7.25 13.15 -13.72
C THR A 70 -8.11 14.31 -14.23
N LYS A 71 -8.22 14.42 -15.55
CA LYS A 71 -9.16 15.36 -16.16
C LYS A 71 -10.55 14.74 -16.20
N ILE A 72 -11.50 15.46 -15.64
CA ILE A 72 -12.86 15.04 -15.39
C ILE A 72 -13.75 16.17 -15.88
N TRP A 73 -14.46 15.92 -16.99
CA TRP A 73 -15.12 16.97 -17.75
C TRP A 73 -14.13 18.12 -18.04
N ASP A 74 -14.38 19.30 -17.47
CA ASP A 74 -13.55 20.49 -17.60
C ASP A 74 -12.66 20.77 -16.38
N GLU A 75 -12.71 19.92 -15.35
CA GLU A 75 -11.93 20.07 -14.12
C GLU A 75 -10.77 19.07 -14.05
N THR A 76 -9.64 19.52 -13.49
CA THR A 76 -8.54 18.62 -13.10
C THR A 76 -8.66 18.34 -11.62
N VAL A 77 -8.86 17.07 -11.26
CA VAL A 77 -8.91 16.65 -9.86
C VAL A 77 -7.75 15.72 -9.55
N ASN A 78 -7.28 15.78 -8.30
CA ASN A 78 -6.31 14.84 -7.78
C ASN A 78 -7.04 13.66 -7.14
N VAL A 79 -6.91 12.47 -7.70
CA VAL A 79 -7.51 11.25 -7.15
C VAL A 79 -6.47 10.50 -6.32
N ALA A 80 -6.88 10.03 -5.14
CA ALA A 80 -6.09 9.18 -4.27
C ALA A 80 -6.39 7.71 -4.54
N TYR A 81 -5.35 6.93 -4.77
CA TYR A 81 -5.43 5.49 -4.93
C TYR A 81 -4.61 4.76 -3.87
N LEU A 82 -5.13 3.64 -3.39
CA LEU A 82 -4.33 2.64 -2.69
C LEU A 82 -3.75 1.67 -3.71
N ARG A 83 -2.44 1.74 -3.93
CA ARG A 83 -1.75 0.79 -4.80
C ARG A 83 -1.41 -0.47 -4.02
N ILE A 84 -2.02 -1.58 -4.40
CA ILE A 84 -1.94 -2.85 -3.68
C ILE A 84 -0.61 -3.55 -3.97
N THR A 85 0.06 -3.98 -2.90
CA THR A 85 1.29 -4.79 -2.95
C THR A 85 1.03 -6.24 -2.57
N LYS A 86 -0.01 -6.52 -1.77
CA LYS A 86 -0.37 -7.87 -1.33
C LYS A 86 -1.85 -7.95 -0.93
N PHE A 87 -2.50 -9.08 -1.21
CA PHE A 87 -3.84 -9.41 -0.71
C PHE A 87 -3.75 -10.44 0.41
N ALA A 88 -4.58 -10.33 1.44
CA ALA A 88 -4.67 -11.35 2.47
C ALA A 88 -5.45 -12.58 2.02
N GLN A 89 -6.37 -12.40 1.06
CA GLN A 89 -7.28 -13.44 0.57
C GLN A 89 -7.16 -13.55 -0.95
N LEU A 90 -6.80 -14.74 -1.44
CA LEU A 90 -6.68 -15.00 -2.88
C LEU A 90 -8.01 -14.88 -3.64
N GLY A 91 -9.11 -15.34 -3.01
CA GLY A 91 -10.44 -15.23 -3.61
C GLY A 91 -10.85 -13.77 -3.89
N PHE A 92 -10.47 -12.85 -3.01
CA PHE A 92 -10.71 -11.42 -3.22
C PHE A 92 -9.90 -10.89 -4.43
N GLN A 93 -8.62 -11.25 -4.53
CA GLN A 93 -7.79 -10.87 -5.68
C GLN A 93 -8.39 -11.38 -7.01
N GLN A 94 -8.90 -12.62 -7.03
CA GLN A 94 -9.54 -13.21 -8.21
C GLN A 94 -10.82 -12.47 -8.59
N ALA A 95 -11.67 -12.14 -7.61
CA ALA A 95 -12.88 -11.36 -7.84
C ALA A 95 -12.56 -9.99 -8.45
N ILE A 96 -11.55 -9.28 -7.93
CA ILE A 96 -11.10 -7.99 -8.48
C ILE A 96 -10.62 -8.16 -9.93
N ALA A 97 -9.82 -9.18 -10.21
CA ALA A 97 -9.31 -9.42 -11.56
C ALA A 97 -10.45 -9.63 -12.58
N GLN A 98 -11.47 -10.42 -12.21
CA GLN A 98 -12.66 -10.65 -13.04
C GLN A 98 -13.46 -9.36 -13.25
N ASN A 99 -13.65 -8.56 -12.20
CA ASN A 99 -14.38 -7.29 -12.28
C ASN A 99 -13.71 -6.30 -13.24
N ILE A 100 -12.38 -6.18 -13.20
CA ILE A 100 -11.63 -5.32 -14.12
C ILE A 100 -11.80 -5.80 -15.57
N GLN A 101 -11.77 -7.11 -15.81
CA GLN A 101 -12.00 -7.68 -17.14
C GLN A 101 -13.41 -7.42 -17.68
N GLN A 102 -14.40 -7.35 -16.78
CA GLN A 102 -15.80 -7.07 -17.11
C GLN A 102 -16.11 -5.57 -17.28
N GLY A 103 -15.10 -4.70 -17.18
CA GLY A 103 -15.26 -3.26 -17.40
C GLY A 103 -15.71 -2.47 -16.16
N ASN A 104 -15.59 -3.04 -14.95
CA ASN A 104 -15.83 -2.29 -13.71
C ASN A 104 -14.69 -1.26 -13.49
N SER A 105 -15.01 0.02 -13.67
CA SER A 105 -14.06 1.12 -13.87
C SER A 105 -13.38 1.65 -12.60
N VAL A 106 -13.89 1.33 -11.41
CA VAL A 106 -13.36 1.90 -10.14
C VAL A 106 -12.09 1.21 -9.67
N ASN A 107 -11.89 -0.05 -10.09
CA ASN A 107 -10.64 -0.78 -9.89
C ASN A 107 -9.81 -0.70 -11.16
N VAL A 108 -8.58 -0.22 -11.06
CA VAL A 108 -7.71 -0.08 -12.23
C VAL A 108 -6.53 -1.02 -12.10
N LEU A 109 -6.21 -1.73 -13.18
CA LEU A 109 -4.94 -2.42 -13.32
C LEU A 109 -3.98 -1.51 -14.06
N ARG A 110 -3.06 -0.87 -13.32
CA ARG A 110 -2.08 0.05 -13.90
C ARG A 110 -0.67 -0.45 -13.63
N GLN A 111 0.12 -0.60 -14.69
CA GLN A 111 1.50 -1.10 -14.61
C GLN A 111 1.58 -2.45 -13.85
N GLY A 112 0.59 -3.33 -14.06
CA GLY A 112 0.50 -4.63 -13.39
C GLY A 112 0.20 -4.57 -11.88
N LYS A 113 -0.26 -3.42 -11.37
CA LYS A 113 -0.67 -3.25 -9.96
C LYS A 113 -2.13 -2.82 -9.87
N TYR A 114 -2.84 -3.39 -8.90
CA TYR A 114 -4.20 -2.98 -8.57
C TYR A 114 -4.15 -1.63 -7.85
N GLU A 115 -4.96 -0.69 -8.32
CA GLU A 115 -5.17 0.62 -7.70
C GLU A 115 -6.64 0.72 -7.30
N PHE A 116 -6.91 0.86 -6.00
CA PHE A 116 -8.26 1.06 -5.47
C PHE A 116 -8.50 2.53 -5.19
N ASN A 117 -9.56 3.09 -5.75
CA ASN A 117 -9.91 4.49 -5.52
C ASN A 117 -10.28 4.72 -4.05
N LEU A 118 -9.57 5.64 -3.40
CA LEU A 118 -9.80 6.08 -2.03
C LEU A 118 -10.65 7.35 -1.95
N GLY A 119 -10.89 8.02 -3.08
CA GLY A 119 -11.56 9.31 -3.20
C GLY A 119 -10.63 10.40 -3.75
N CYS A 120 -10.99 11.66 -3.58
CA CYS A 120 -10.22 12.81 -4.06
C CYS A 120 -9.24 13.33 -2.99
N PHE A 121 -8.07 13.77 -3.42
CA PHE A 121 -7.05 14.38 -2.58
C PHE A 121 -7.08 15.91 -2.76
N ASP A 122 -7.38 16.64 -1.68
CA ASP A 122 -7.46 18.10 -1.71
C ASP A 122 -6.11 18.81 -1.46
N GLY A 123 -5.01 18.04 -1.44
CA GLY A 123 -3.67 18.52 -1.10
C GLY A 123 -3.28 18.23 0.35
N THR A 124 -4.24 17.97 1.24
CA THR A 124 -3.96 17.69 2.66
C THR A 124 -4.62 16.42 3.17
N ARG A 125 -5.76 16.04 2.61
CA ARG A 125 -6.54 14.87 3.03
C ARG A 125 -7.22 14.20 1.85
N ILE A 126 -7.65 12.97 2.09
CA ILE A 126 -8.48 12.19 1.18
C ILE A 126 -9.92 12.44 1.58
N THR A 127 -10.72 12.83 0.60
CA THR A 127 -12.15 13.10 0.70
C THR A 127 -12.88 12.02 -0.08
N GLY A 128 -13.91 11.44 0.54
CA GLY A 128 -14.70 10.37 -0.05
C GLY A 128 -16.16 10.49 0.38
N LYS A 129 -17.02 9.70 -0.25
CA LYS A 129 -18.43 9.58 0.12
C LYS A 129 -18.55 8.88 1.48
N GLN A 130 -19.26 9.55 2.38
CA GLN A 130 -19.63 9.02 3.69
C GLN A 130 -20.89 8.17 3.54
N TYR A 131 -20.79 6.86 3.78
CA TYR A 131 -21.92 5.93 3.67
C TYR A 131 -22.63 5.69 5.01
N GLU A 132 -21.89 5.71 6.12
CA GLU A 132 -22.43 5.49 7.47
C GLU A 132 -22.29 6.76 8.31
N PRO A 133 -23.37 7.50 8.62
CA PRO A 133 -23.26 8.80 9.31
C PRO A 133 -22.53 8.74 10.66
N GLU A 134 -22.66 7.61 11.37
CA GLU A 134 -22.08 7.42 12.71
C GLU A 134 -20.62 6.93 12.66
N GLN A 135 -20.11 6.53 11.49
CA GLN A 135 -18.80 5.91 11.38
C GLN A 135 -18.01 6.49 10.21
N PRO A 136 -16.99 7.33 10.46
CA PRO A 136 -16.28 8.01 9.39
C PRO A 136 -15.65 7.01 8.41
N TYR A 137 -15.72 7.30 7.12
CA TYR A 137 -15.08 6.50 6.06
C TYR A 137 -13.58 6.31 6.35
N LEU A 138 -12.91 7.40 6.71
CA LEU A 138 -11.53 7.44 7.21
C LEU A 138 -11.50 8.23 8.52
N THR A 139 -11.02 7.61 9.60
CA THR A 139 -10.68 8.36 10.82
C THR A 139 -9.40 9.15 10.59
N THR A 140 -9.14 10.18 11.42
CA THR A 140 -7.89 10.95 11.38
C THR A 140 -6.65 10.06 11.48
N ALA A 141 -6.68 9.04 12.34
CA ALA A 141 -5.56 8.11 12.49
C ALA A 141 -5.31 7.28 11.22
N VAL A 142 -6.37 6.80 10.56
CA VAL A 142 -6.27 6.07 9.30
C VAL A 142 -5.78 6.99 8.18
N GLN A 143 -6.31 8.22 8.10
CA GLN A 143 -5.90 9.25 7.16
C GLN A 143 -4.40 9.52 7.26
N SER A 144 -3.87 9.78 8.47
CA SER A 144 -2.44 10.02 8.69
C SER A 144 -1.59 8.83 8.27
N LYS A 145 -2.03 7.60 8.55
CA LYS A 145 -1.29 6.40 8.14
C LYS A 145 -1.22 6.23 6.63
N ILE A 146 -2.34 6.43 5.93
CA ILE A 146 -2.38 6.38 4.46
C ILE A 146 -1.46 7.45 3.87
N LEU A 147 -1.56 8.71 4.34
CA LEU A 147 -0.73 9.80 3.84
C LEU A 147 0.77 9.59 4.09
N SER A 148 1.13 8.90 5.18
CA SER A 148 2.53 8.56 5.48
C SER A 148 3.06 7.31 4.74
N SER A 149 2.18 6.56 4.08
CA SER A 149 2.56 5.31 3.43
C SER A 149 3.39 5.57 2.17
N SER A 150 4.28 4.62 1.85
CA SER A 150 5.14 4.73 0.67
C SER A 150 5.42 3.36 0.07
N LYS A 151 6.04 3.33 -1.10
CA LYS A 151 6.43 2.08 -1.76
C LYS A 151 7.31 1.19 -0.86
N THR A 152 8.17 1.78 -0.04
CA THR A 152 9.07 1.06 0.89
C THR A 152 8.45 0.83 2.25
N GLN A 153 7.37 1.55 2.59
CA GLN A 153 6.61 1.42 3.83
C GLN A 153 5.10 1.32 3.51
N PRO A 154 4.65 0.21 2.89
CA PRO A 154 3.23 0.00 2.70
C PRO A 154 2.57 -0.33 4.04
N ILE A 155 1.25 -0.16 4.09
CA ILE A 155 0.43 -0.35 5.29
C ILE A 155 -0.62 -1.43 5.05
N ALA A 156 -0.93 -2.18 6.11
CA ALA A 156 -2.02 -3.13 6.12
C ALA A 156 -3.33 -2.39 6.46
N LEU A 157 -4.33 -2.54 5.59
CA LEU A 157 -5.63 -1.92 5.74
C LEU A 157 -6.73 -2.96 5.67
N LEU A 158 -7.71 -2.79 6.54
CA LEU A 158 -8.98 -3.50 6.53
C LEU A 158 -9.98 -2.67 5.72
N LEU A 159 -10.37 -3.20 4.57
CA LEU A 159 -11.37 -2.64 3.68
C LEU A 159 -12.71 -3.30 3.96
N SER A 160 -13.72 -2.49 4.26
CA SER A 160 -15.09 -2.97 4.42
C SER A 160 -15.90 -2.60 3.17
N PHE A 161 -16.69 -3.55 2.69
CA PHE A 161 -17.58 -3.39 1.55
C PHE A 161 -19.02 -3.57 2.02
N GLY A 162 -19.94 -2.83 1.39
CA GLY A 162 -21.36 -2.85 1.70
C GLY A 162 -22.20 -2.83 0.43
N LYS A 163 -23.54 -2.86 0.58
CA LYS A 163 -24.51 -2.96 -0.52
C LYS A 163 -24.68 -1.71 -1.38
N HIS A 164 -23.58 -1.04 -1.70
CA HIS A 164 -23.59 0.16 -2.52
C HIS A 164 -22.79 -0.08 -3.79
N LEU A 165 -23.42 0.20 -4.92
CA LEU A 165 -22.74 0.29 -6.20
C LEU A 165 -21.75 1.44 -6.08
N GLY A 166 -20.48 1.13 -5.93
CA GLY A 166 -19.40 2.07 -6.18
C GLY A 166 -19.30 2.33 -7.68
N SER A 167 -20.36 2.84 -8.30
CA SER A 167 -20.42 3.17 -9.72
C SER A 167 -20.59 4.68 -9.90
N ASP A 168 -19.93 5.19 -10.93
CA ASP A 168 -20.13 6.52 -11.53
C ASP A 168 -19.92 7.73 -10.61
N CYS A 169 -18.82 7.76 -9.87
CA CYS A 169 -18.34 9.00 -9.28
C CYS A 169 -16.83 9.03 -9.05
N GLU A 170 -16.21 10.14 -9.43
CA GLU A 170 -14.75 10.25 -9.55
C GLU A 170 -14.04 10.43 -8.20
N CYS A 171 -14.72 11.07 -7.24
CA CYS A 171 -14.30 11.16 -5.85
C CYS A 171 -14.93 10.06 -4.96
N CYS A 172 -15.50 9.01 -5.54
CA CYS A 172 -16.04 7.92 -4.75
C CYS A 172 -14.95 6.93 -4.34
N ASN A 173 -15.03 6.55 -3.07
CA ASN A 173 -14.28 5.46 -2.48
C ASN A 173 -14.99 4.14 -2.74
N LEU A 174 -14.20 3.13 -3.11
CA LEU A 174 -14.67 1.78 -3.37
C LEU A 174 -15.16 1.08 -2.10
N ALA A 175 -14.35 1.14 -1.03
CA ALA A 175 -14.72 0.60 0.28
C ALA A 175 -15.59 1.63 1.02
N HIS A 176 -16.67 1.21 1.67
CA HIS A 176 -17.51 2.14 2.43
C HIS A 176 -16.83 2.66 3.71
N ARG A 177 -15.77 1.97 4.16
CA ARG A 177 -15.03 2.21 5.39
C ARG A 177 -13.66 1.56 5.30
N ILE A 178 -12.64 2.25 5.78
CA ILE A 178 -11.25 1.76 5.81
C ILE A 178 -10.70 1.91 7.23
N ARG A 179 -10.05 0.85 7.72
CA ARG A 179 -9.48 0.77 9.06
C ARG A 179 -8.04 0.27 8.99
N ILE A 180 -7.25 0.55 10.03
CA ILE A 180 -5.94 -0.10 10.19
C ILE A 180 -6.17 -1.57 10.51
N TYR A 181 -5.52 -2.47 9.77
CA TYR A 181 -5.51 -3.91 10.05
C TYR A 181 -4.56 -4.25 11.19
#